data_AF-A0A6A3JMC6-F1
#
_entry.id   AF-A0A6A3JMC6-F1
#
_cell.length_a   1.000
_cell.length_b   1.000
_cell.length_c   1.000
_cell.angle_alpha   90.00
_cell.angle_beta   90.00
_cell.angle_gamma   90.00
#
_symmetry.space_group_name_H-M   'P 1'
#
loop_
_entity.id
_entity.type
_entity.pdbx_description
1 polymer ?
#
loop_
_entity_poly.entity_id
_entity_poly.type
_entity_poly.pdbx_seq_one_letter_code
_entity_poly.pdbx_strand_id
1 'polypeptide(L)'
;EDFGKLYRSCGTCGIKGLKVNVKNVYAVNGRVSLVTVNQNWGDEATIENVKIKGKKINVCSWSDGTTSGGEPDEAGAGPSGKLCNYSPSTITYV
;
A
#
# COMPACT_ATOMS: atom_id res chain seq x y z
N GLU A 1 -15.82 1.39 5.57
CA GLU A 1 -16.07 2.07 4.28
C GLU A 1 -15.47 3.46 4.37
N ASP A 2 -15.22 4.14 3.25
CA ASP A 2 -14.63 5.49 3.16
C ASP A 2 -13.26 5.65 3.86
N PHE A 3 -12.18 5.48 3.10
CA PHE A 3 -10.82 5.58 3.64
C PHE A 3 -9.87 6.33 2.71
N GLY A 4 -8.87 6.98 3.30
CA GLY A 4 -7.73 7.55 2.57
C GLY A 4 -6.81 6.45 2.07
N LYS A 5 -6.05 5.88 3.01
CA LYS A 5 -5.16 4.72 2.83
C LYS A 5 -5.56 3.65 3.85
N LEU A 6 -5.78 2.39 3.45
CA LEU A 6 -6.16 1.34 4.41
C LEU A 6 -4.99 1.01 5.34
N TYR A 7 -3.79 0.91 4.78
CA TYR A 7 -2.54 0.78 5.54
C TYR A 7 -1.48 1.73 4.99
N ARG A 8 -0.76 2.40 5.89
CA ARG A 8 0.42 3.22 5.59
C ARG A 8 1.52 2.87 6.58
N SER A 9 2.62 2.32 6.08
CA SER A 9 3.86 2.22 6.86
C SER A 9 4.26 3.63 7.31
N CYS A 10 4.68 3.82 8.56
CA CYS A 10 5.03 5.16 9.02
C CYS A 10 6.18 5.70 8.17
N GLY A 11 5.98 6.89 7.59
CA GLY A 11 6.95 7.51 6.68
C GLY A 11 8.11 8.22 7.38
N THR A 12 7.95 8.56 8.67
CA THR A 12 8.85 9.43 9.43
C THR A 12 9.36 8.81 10.74
N CYS A 13 8.91 7.61 11.09
CA CYS A 13 9.23 6.96 12.37
C CYS A 13 10.57 6.20 12.36
N GLY A 14 11.41 6.45 11.35
CA GLY A 14 12.67 5.74 11.11
C GLY A 14 12.49 4.33 10.53
N ILE A 15 13.64 3.70 10.24
CA ILE A 15 13.73 2.43 9.53
C ILE A 15 13.20 1.28 10.42
N LYS A 16 12.21 0.53 9.93
CA LYS A 16 11.59 -0.60 10.63
C LYS A 16 11.50 -1.90 9.82
N GLY A 17 11.54 -1.85 8.48
CA GLY A 17 11.39 -3.03 7.62
C GLY A 17 10.06 -3.76 7.85
N LEU A 18 8.96 -3.02 7.79
CA LEU A 18 7.65 -3.54 8.15
C LEU A 18 7.11 -4.49 7.09
N LYS A 19 6.46 -5.56 7.54
CA LYS A 19 5.82 -6.54 6.68
C LYS A 19 4.32 -6.55 6.93
N VAL A 20 3.53 -6.37 5.88
CA VAL A 20 2.07 -6.38 5.95
C VAL A 20 1.49 -7.43 5.02
N ASN A 21 0.49 -8.17 5.51
CA ASN A 21 -0.28 -9.10 4.70
C ASN A 21 -1.75 -8.65 4.69
N VAL A 22 -2.30 -8.42 3.50
CA VAL A 22 -3.70 -8.02 3.30
C VAL A 22 -4.37 -9.09 2.47
N LYS A 23 -5.23 -9.88 3.11
CA LYS A 23 -5.90 -11.02 2.48
C LYS A 23 -7.41 -11.00 2.72
N ASN A 24 -8.19 -11.37 1.71
CA ASN A 24 -9.65 -11.49 1.79
C ASN A 24 -10.36 -10.19 2.23
N VAL A 25 -9.93 -9.04 1.69
CA VAL A 25 -10.47 -7.73 2.06
C VAL A 25 -11.51 -7.26 1.05
N TYR A 26 -12.63 -6.73 1.56
CA TYR A 26 -13.59 -5.95 0.78
C TYR A 26 -13.45 -4.47 1.11
N ALA A 27 -12.79 -3.73 0.23
CA ALA A 27 -12.50 -2.31 0.40
C ALA A 27 -13.54 -1.47 -0.33
N VAL A 28 -14.26 -0.61 0.40
CA VAL A 28 -15.36 0.20 -0.13
C VAL A 28 -15.02 1.68 -0.04
N ASN A 29 -15.17 2.40 -1.16
CA ASN A 29 -15.00 3.86 -1.27
C ASN A 29 -13.60 4.36 -0.85
N GLY A 30 -12.54 3.67 -1.30
CA GLY A 30 -11.17 4.13 -1.09
C GLY A 30 -10.83 5.41 -1.87
N ARG A 31 -9.99 6.28 -1.29
CA ARG A 31 -9.66 7.60 -1.86
C ARG A 31 -8.27 7.69 -2.47
N VAL A 32 -7.27 7.03 -1.88
CA VAL A 32 -5.86 7.16 -2.31
C VAL A 32 -5.27 5.80 -2.68
N SER A 33 -5.09 4.91 -1.70
CA SER A 33 -4.49 3.58 -1.91
C SER A 33 -5.01 2.56 -0.91
N LEU A 34 -4.86 1.27 -1.21
CA LEU A 34 -5.10 0.22 -0.22
C LEU A 34 -3.88 0.14 0.72
N VAL A 35 -2.70 -0.08 0.19
CA VAL A 35 -1.45 -0.20 0.96
C VAL A 35 -0.44 0.84 0.48
N THR A 36 0.28 1.47 1.42
CA THR A 36 1.46 2.28 1.12
C THR A 36 2.64 1.88 2.02
N VAL A 37 3.77 1.52 1.42
CA VAL A 37 5.00 1.04 2.09
C VAL A 37 6.22 1.92 1.78
N ASN A 38 7.33 1.76 2.50
CA ASN A 38 8.58 2.49 2.25
C ASN A 38 9.61 1.62 1.51
N GLN A 39 9.99 2.00 0.28
CA GLN A 39 10.90 1.19 -0.55
C GLN A 39 12.32 1.13 0.02
N ASN A 40 12.82 2.25 0.52
CA ASN A 40 14.17 2.41 1.04
C ASN A 40 14.37 1.79 2.44
N TRP A 41 13.28 1.42 3.13
CA TRP A 41 13.35 0.86 4.48
C TRP A 41 13.13 -0.66 4.52
N GLY A 42 13.04 -1.31 3.36
CA GLY A 42 12.89 -2.75 3.25
C GLY A 42 11.50 -3.25 3.63
N ASP A 43 10.48 -2.39 3.49
CA ASP A 43 9.11 -2.80 3.75
C ASP A 43 8.64 -3.81 2.68
N GLU A 44 7.73 -4.70 3.08
CA GLU A 44 7.13 -5.70 2.21
C GLU A 44 5.61 -5.72 2.40
N ALA A 45 4.87 -5.73 1.30
CA ALA A 45 3.42 -5.93 1.31
C ALA A 45 3.06 -7.15 0.49
N THR A 46 2.33 -8.09 1.08
CA THR A 46 1.69 -9.19 0.34
C THR A 46 0.19 -8.97 0.32
N ILE A 47 -0.41 -8.93 -0.88
CA ILE A 47 -1.82 -8.62 -1.07
C ILE A 47 -2.46 -9.72 -1.91
N GLU A 48 -3.58 -10.27 -1.43
CA GLU A 48 -4.23 -11.42 -2.07
C GLU A 48 -5.75 -11.37 -1.87
N ASN A 49 -6.50 -11.70 -2.92
CA ASN A 49 -7.97 -11.81 -2.88
C ASN A 49 -8.64 -10.54 -2.31
N VAL A 50 -8.42 -9.41 -2.97
CA VAL A 50 -9.02 -8.13 -2.57
C VAL A 50 -10.08 -7.73 -3.58
N LYS A 51 -11.24 -7.31 -3.06
CA LYS A 51 -12.32 -6.70 -3.83
C LYS A 51 -12.42 -5.22 -3.49
N ILE A 52 -12.39 -4.36 -4.50
CA ILE A 52 -12.45 -2.91 -4.35
C ILE A 52 -13.74 -2.41 -4.98
N LYS A 53 -14.63 -1.84 -4.17
CA LYS A 53 -15.86 -1.20 -4.63
C LYS A 53 -15.69 0.31 -4.71
N GLY A 54 -16.10 0.88 -5.84
CA GLY A 54 -16.08 2.32 -6.11
C GLY A 54 -14.98 2.72 -7.09
N LYS A 55 -14.39 3.92 -6.91
CA LYS A 55 -13.36 4.40 -7.84
C LYS A 55 -12.10 3.52 -7.79
N LYS A 56 -11.37 3.47 -8.91
CA LYS A 56 -10.05 2.84 -8.95
C LYS A 56 -9.06 3.62 -8.06
N ILE A 57 -8.29 2.89 -7.28
CA ILE A 57 -7.21 3.38 -6.42
C ILE A 57 -5.97 2.53 -6.62
N ASN A 58 -4.81 3.00 -6.16
CA ASN A 58 -3.62 2.17 -6.14
C ASN A 58 -3.76 1.04 -5.12
N VAL A 59 -3.54 -0.20 -5.54
CA VAL A 59 -3.59 -1.36 -4.63
C VAL A 59 -2.38 -1.32 -3.69
N CYS A 60 -1.20 -1.05 -4.22
CA CYS A 60 0.00 -0.87 -3.44
C CYS A 60 0.78 0.31 -4.02
N SER A 61 1.10 1.27 -3.17
CA SER A 61 1.97 2.42 -3.46
C SER A 61 3.21 2.35 -2.58
N TRP A 62 4.27 3.05 -2.97
CA TRP A 62 5.45 3.18 -2.13
C TRP A 62 6.07 4.57 -2.21
N SER A 63 6.80 4.90 -1.16
CA SER A 63 7.52 6.16 -0.95
C SER A 63 8.92 5.90 -0.44
N ASP A 64 9.76 6.94 -0.40
CA ASP A 64 11.02 6.92 0.33
C ASP A 64 10.84 7.49 1.73
N GLY A 65 10.82 6.61 2.75
CA GLY A 65 10.72 7.04 4.14
C GLY A 65 11.88 7.97 4.52
N THR A 66 11.61 8.96 5.37
CA THR A 66 12.58 9.98 5.81
C THR A 66 12.71 10.03 7.33
N THR A 67 13.87 10.44 7.84
CA THR A 67 14.07 10.71 9.28
C THR A 67 14.07 12.21 9.60
N SER A 68 14.07 13.08 8.58
CA SER A 68 14.12 14.54 8.75
C SER A 68 12.75 15.17 9.02
N GLY A 69 11.69 14.37 9.14
CA GLY A 69 10.31 14.84 9.22
C GLY A 69 9.74 15.23 7.84
N GLY A 70 8.49 15.68 7.82
CA GLY A 70 7.76 15.99 6.57
C GLY A 70 7.03 14.79 5.96
N GLU A 71 6.22 15.04 4.93
CA GLU A 71 5.56 13.96 4.20
C GLU A 71 6.55 13.33 3.20
N PRO A 72 6.77 12.01 3.24
CA PRO A 72 7.63 11.35 2.28
C PRO A 72 7.04 11.38 0.87
N ASP A 73 7.89 11.64 -0.12
CA ASP A 73 7.49 11.66 -1.52
C ASP A 73 7.07 10.28 -2.03
N GLU A 74 6.00 10.24 -2.83
CA GLU A 74 5.59 9.02 -3.52
C GLU A 74 6.58 8.67 -4.63
N ALA A 75 7.07 7.45 -4.61
CA ALA A 75 8.08 6.94 -5.55
C ALA A 75 7.48 6.00 -6.61
N GLY A 76 6.33 5.40 -6.35
CA GLY A 76 5.64 4.56 -7.34
C GLY A 76 4.42 3.81 -6.82
N ALA A 77 3.80 3.05 -7.71
CA ALA A 77 2.65 2.21 -7.40
C ALA A 77 2.54 1.01 -8.36
N GLY A 78 1.84 -0.04 -7.91
CA GLY A 78 1.60 -1.26 -8.67
C GLY A 78 2.26 -2.50 -8.06
N PRO A 79 2.26 -3.63 -8.78
CA PRO A 79 3.03 -4.81 -8.38
C PRO A 79 4.53 -4.53 -8.46
N SER A 80 5.28 -4.86 -7.41
CA SER A 80 6.74 -4.65 -7.37
C SER A 80 7.40 -5.66 -6.44
N GLY A 81 7.79 -6.82 -6.98
CA GLY A 81 8.55 -7.85 -6.25
C GLY A 81 8.03 -8.12 -4.84
N LYS A 82 8.91 -8.06 -3.84
CA LYS A 82 8.54 -8.20 -2.42
C LYS A 82 7.93 -6.93 -1.81
N LEU A 83 8.25 -5.75 -2.35
CA LEU A 83 7.77 -4.46 -1.85
C LEU A 83 6.24 -4.38 -1.94
N CYS A 84 5.72 -4.76 -3.11
CA CYS A 84 4.29 -4.85 -3.41
C CYS A 84 4.01 -6.18 -4.11
N ASN A 85 4.01 -7.26 -3.35
CA ASN A 85 3.80 -8.62 -3.81
C ASN A 85 2.30 -8.92 -3.96
N TYR A 86 1.79 -8.76 -5.19
CA TYR A 86 0.46 -9.22 -5.56
C TYR A 86 0.36 -9.46 -7.06
N SER A 87 -0.56 -10.33 -7.45
CA SER A 87 -0.97 -10.45 -8.86
C SER A 87 -2.21 -9.60 -9.11
N PRO A 88 -2.27 -8.82 -10.21
CA PRO A 88 -3.50 -8.13 -10.62
C PRO A 88 -4.72 -9.05 -10.74
N SER A 89 -4.54 -10.33 -11.05
CA SER A 89 -5.64 -11.32 -11.13
C SER A 89 -6.33 -11.58 -9.79
N THR A 90 -5.68 -11.25 -8.68
CA THR A 90 -6.24 -11.40 -7.33
C THR A 90 -6.96 -10.14 -6.84
N ILE A 91 -6.99 -9.09 -7.66
CA ILE A 91 -7.65 -7.82 -7.38
C ILE A 91 -8.86 -7.69 -8.29
N THR A 92 -10.04 -7.58 -7.71
CA THR A 92 -11.28 -7.36 -8.46
C THR A 92 -11.85 -5.99 -8.14
N TYR A 93 -12.22 -5.24 -9.16
CA TYR A 93 -12.99 -4.00 -9.00
C TYR A 93 -14.46 -4.30 -9.24
N VAL A 94 -15.33 -3.84 -8.33
CA VAL A 94 -16.78 -4.09 -8.33
C VAL A 94 -17.60 -2.83 -8.10
#